data_AF-A0A453RW62-F1
#
_entry.id   AF-A0A453RW62-F1
#
_cell.length_a   1.000
_cell.length_b   1.000
_cell.length_c   1.000
_cell.angle_alpha   90.00
_cell.angle_beta   90.00
_cell.angle_gamma   90.00
#
_symmetry.space_group_name_H-M   'P 1'
#
loop_
_entity.id
_entity.type
_entity.pdbx_description
1 polymer ?
#
loop_
_entity_poly.entity_id
_entity_poly.type
_entity_poly.pdbx_seq_one_letter_code
_entity_poly.pdbx_strand_id
1 'polypeptide(L)'
;MQNISLDKREDDLDEGVLSVSLLKHQKMALAWMVSKENSSHCAGGILADDQGLGKTVSTIALILKQKSQQSKFMCADSDPLKSEALNLDEDDEAVTVVDKAKQSMNDEPKKDLDASLSTAASTSDVKPSSSHMDIVPNRIVESKVECKKTKTGTSSASSTMRSMTRPAAGTLVVCPASVLKQWANELNDKVSQSARLSVLVYHGGARTKDPSELAKYDVVVTTYTIVANEVPKQNADDDQDQKNGEESSVGNKRKPPSKSKKRKKKLKDSDIDLDSGPVARVRWFRVVLDEAQTIKNFRTQVAKGCCGLRAKRRWCLSGTPIQNSIDELYSYFRFLKYDPYSTYSSFCTMIKHPIARNAVHGYKKLQTVLRIVLLRRTKETTINGEPIINLPPKTIKLQKVDFTKEER
;
A
#
# COMPACT_ATOMS: atom_id res chain seq x y z
N MET A 1 10.67 -3.27 22.01
CA MET A 1 10.36 -2.54 20.75
C MET A 1 9.44 -1.34 21.02
N GLN A 2 9.72 -0.52 22.04
CA GLN A 2 8.96 0.71 22.32
C GLN A 2 9.72 1.90 21.72
N ASN A 3 9.01 2.90 21.21
CA ASN A 3 9.56 4.18 20.70
C ASN A 3 10.55 4.05 19.53
N ILE A 4 10.18 3.28 18.51
CA ILE A 4 10.97 3.14 17.28
C ILE A 4 10.56 4.27 16.32
N SER A 5 11.51 5.15 16.01
CA SER A 5 11.41 6.31 15.09
C SER A 5 10.49 7.46 15.55
N LEU A 6 10.92 8.23 16.55
CA LEU A 6 10.30 9.52 16.87
C LEU A 6 10.85 10.62 15.95
N ASP A 7 10.31 10.73 14.74
CA ASP A 7 10.50 11.94 13.94
C ASP A 7 9.67 13.06 14.60
N LYS A 8 10.31 14.18 14.96
CA LYS A 8 9.66 15.32 15.61
C LYS A 8 8.89 16.21 14.64
N ARG A 9 9.00 15.94 13.34
CA ARG A 9 8.31 16.71 12.30
C ARG A 9 6.81 16.41 12.35
N GLU A 10 6.02 17.47 12.32
CA GLU A 10 4.57 17.43 12.20
C GLU A 10 4.19 17.91 10.80
N ASP A 11 3.15 17.31 10.23
CA ASP A 11 2.55 17.75 8.98
C ASP A 11 1.03 17.71 9.18
N ASP A 12 0.33 18.59 8.50
CA ASP A 12 -1.12 18.73 8.64
C ASP A 12 -1.78 18.88 7.26
N LEU A 13 -3.10 18.87 7.23
CA LEU A 13 -3.87 19.21 6.06
C LEU A 13 -4.31 20.67 6.10
N ASP A 14 -4.64 21.21 4.94
CA ASP A 14 -5.25 22.53 4.84
C ASP A 14 -6.57 22.55 5.63
N GLU A 15 -6.89 23.71 6.23
CA GLU A 15 -8.09 23.85 7.05
C GLU A 15 -9.36 23.49 6.27
N GLY A 16 -10.24 22.75 6.93
CA GLY A 16 -11.52 22.34 6.35
C GLY A 16 -11.45 21.16 5.36
N VAL A 17 -10.29 20.53 5.14
CA VAL A 17 -10.18 19.30 4.33
C VAL A 17 -10.71 18.06 5.06
N LEU A 18 -10.33 17.90 6.33
CA LEU A 18 -10.91 16.91 7.24
C LEU A 18 -11.97 17.58 8.12
N SER A 19 -13.04 16.84 8.43
CA SER A 19 -14.06 17.30 9.40
C SER A 19 -13.58 17.19 10.85
N VAL A 20 -12.47 16.48 11.08
CA VAL A 20 -11.84 16.30 12.40
C VAL A 20 -10.40 16.81 12.36
N SER A 21 -9.99 17.52 13.40
CA SER A 21 -8.60 17.95 13.58
C SER A 21 -7.71 16.77 13.95
N LEU A 22 -6.52 16.69 13.34
CA LEU A 22 -5.54 15.66 13.65
C LEU A 22 -4.91 15.90 15.01
N LEU A 23 -4.86 14.84 15.84
CA LEU A 23 -4.08 14.86 17.07
C LEU A 23 -2.58 14.96 16.75
N LYS A 24 -1.79 15.46 17.69
CA LYS A 24 -0.35 15.69 17.50
C LYS A 24 0.41 14.46 16.97
N HIS A 25 0.17 13.29 17.55
CA HIS A 25 0.79 12.06 17.05
C HIS A 25 0.30 11.70 15.65
N GLN A 26 -0.93 12.02 15.28
CA GLN A 26 -1.44 11.78 13.93
C GLN A 26 -0.75 12.69 12.92
N LYS A 27 -0.47 13.95 13.27
CA LYS A 27 0.34 14.88 12.45
C LYS A 27 1.77 14.38 12.25
N MET A 28 2.41 13.88 13.32
CA MET A 28 3.73 13.25 13.22
C MET A 28 3.69 11.99 12.34
N ALA A 29 2.62 11.19 12.45
CA ALA A 29 2.42 10.03 11.59
C ALA A 29 2.31 10.45 10.12
N LEU A 30 1.50 11.48 9.84
CA LEU A 30 1.31 12.01 8.48
C LEU A 30 2.64 12.46 7.88
N ALA A 31 3.43 13.26 8.61
CA ALA A 31 4.75 13.71 8.17
C ALA A 31 5.67 12.53 7.83
N TRP A 32 5.74 11.54 8.73
CA TRP A 32 6.55 10.34 8.52
C TRP A 32 6.06 9.54 7.32
N MET A 33 4.75 9.34 7.18
CA MET A 33 4.16 8.60 6.06
C MET A 33 4.43 9.29 4.73
N VAL A 34 4.25 10.61 4.64
CA VAL A 34 4.57 11.41 3.44
C VAL A 34 6.05 11.28 3.08
N SER A 35 6.95 11.35 4.06
CA SER A 35 8.38 11.15 3.83
C SER A 35 8.68 9.75 3.29
N LYS A 36 8.03 8.71 3.82
CA LYS A 36 8.22 7.32 3.38
C LYS A 36 7.73 7.07 1.97
N GLU A 37 6.58 7.64 1.58
CA GLU A 37 6.03 7.49 0.23
C GLU A 37 6.90 8.08 -0.88
N ASN A 38 7.80 9.01 -0.52
CA ASN A 38 8.75 9.64 -1.43
C ASN A 38 10.18 9.09 -1.29
N SER A 39 10.39 8.04 -0.48
CA SER A 39 11.71 7.45 -0.29
C SER A 39 12.07 6.46 -1.41
N SER A 40 13.36 6.38 -1.77
CA SER A 40 13.87 5.56 -2.87
C SER A 40 13.91 4.05 -2.56
N HIS A 41 14.12 3.67 -1.30
CA HIS A 41 14.35 2.27 -0.92
C HIS A 41 13.05 1.48 -0.63
N CYS A 42 11.97 2.16 -0.24
CA CYS A 42 10.65 1.56 -0.05
C CYS A 42 9.58 2.65 0.03
N ALA A 43 8.71 2.73 -0.96
CA ALA A 43 7.60 3.68 -0.97
C ALA A 43 6.45 3.23 -0.05
N GLY A 44 6.66 3.37 1.26
CA GLY A 44 5.71 3.01 2.30
C GLY A 44 6.38 2.41 3.54
N GLY A 45 5.62 1.67 4.34
CA GLY A 45 6.12 1.12 5.61
C GLY A 45 5.06 0.49 6.49
N ILE A 46 5.39 0.34 7.77
CA ILE A 46 4.54 -0.27 8.80
C ILE A 46 4.13 0.80 9.81
N LEU A 47 2.85 1.15 9.82
CA LEU A 47 2.26 1.98 10.88
C LEU A 47 1.73 1.05 11.98
N ALA A 48 2.54 0.89 13.01
CA ALA A 48 2.35 -0.07 14.08
C ALA A 48 1.88 0.56 15.41
N ASP A 49 1.13 1.66 15.33
CA ASP A 49 0.51 2.31 16.48
C ASP A 49 -0.54 1.41 17.15
N ASP A 50 -0.63 1.50 18.48
CA ASP A 50 -1.62 0.77 19.28
C ASP A 50 -3.06 0.99 18.79
N GLN A 51 -3.92 0.00 19.07
CA GLN A 51 -5.35 0.08 18.76
C GLN A 51 -6.00 1.27 19.47
N GLY A 52 -6.74 2.07 18.71
CA GLY A 52 -7.40 3.30 19.19
C GLY A 52 -6.60 4.59 18.99
N LEU A 53 -5.34 4.55 18.53
CA LEU A 53 -4.58 5.77 18.24
C LEU A 53 -4.97 6.47 16.92
N GLY A 54 -5.87 5.88 16.13
CA GLY A 54 -6.43 6.52 14.92
C GLY A 54 -5.66 6.27 13.61
N LYS A 55 -5.08 5.08 13.43
CA LYS A 55 -4.40 4.67 12.18
C LYS A 55 -5.23 4.91 10.91
N THR A 56 -6.54 4.67 10.98
CA THR A 56 -7.49 4.94 9.88
C THR A 56 -7.49 6.41 9.50
N VAL A 57 -7.65 7.31 10.48
CA VAL A 57 -7.64 8.76 10.25
C VAL A 57 -6.30 9.24 9.70
N SER A 58 -5.18 8.78 10.24
CA SER A 58 -3.85 9.09 9.69
C SER A 58 -3.69 8.63 8.24
N THR A 59 -4.27 7.48 7.89
CA THR A 59 -4.24 6.96 6.51
C THR A 59 -5.13 7.79 5.57
N ILE A 60 -6.34 8.17 6.01
CA ILE A 60 -7.22 9.07 5.26
C ILE A 60 -6.50 10.40 5.00
N ALA A 61 -5.85 10.95 6.03
CA ALA A 61 -5.09 12.18 5.89
C ALA A 61 -3.97 12.06 4.85
N LEU A 62 -3.27 10.93 4.82
CA LEU A 62 -2.26 10.62 3.81
C LEU A 62 -2.85 10.49 2.39
N ILE A 63 -4.05 9.93 2.23
CA ILE A 63 -4.75 9.88 0.92
C ILE A 63 -5.01 11.31 0.42
N LEU A 64 -5.53 12.17 1.29
CA LEU A 64 -5.86 13.55 0.96
C LEU A 64 -4.60 14.37 0.63
N LYS A 65 -3.56 14.30 1.48
CA LYS A 65 -2.29 15.02 1.28
C LYS A 65 -1.61 14.66 -0.05
N GLN A 66 -1.81 13.42 -0.53
CA GLN A 66 -1.17 12.89 -1.74
C GLN A 66 -2.14 12.79 -2.93
N LYS A 67 -3.33 13.39 -2.83
CA LYS A 67 -4.39 13.31 -3.86
C LYS A 67 -3.91 13.76 -5.24
N SER A 68 -3.15 14.86 -5.32
CA SER A 68 -2.59 15.34 -6.60
C SER A 68 -1.67 14.31 -7.26
N GLN A 69 -0.82 13.63 -6.48
CA GLN A 69 0.09 12.60 -7.01
C GLN A 69 -0.67 11.34 -7.41
N GLN A 70 -1.74 11.00 -6.68
CA GLN A 70 -2.65 9.92 -7.02
C GLN A 70 -3.34 10.19 -8.37
N SER A 71 -3.91 11.39 -8.56
CA SER A 71 -4.55 11.78 -9.82
C SER A 71 -3.58 11.74 -11.00
N LYS A 72 -2.35 12.24 -10.83
CA LYS A 72 -1.29 12.14 -11.86
C LYS A 72 -0.97 10.68 -12.21
N PHE A 73 -0.94 9.78 -11.23
CA PHE A 73 -0.71 8.36 -11.47
C PHE A 73 -1.88 7.68 -12.21
N MET A 74 -3.11 8.06 -11.91
CA MET A 74 -4.32 7.52 -12.57
C MET A 74 -4.44 8.02 -14.02
N CYS A 75 -3.99 9.25 -14.31
CA CYS A 75 -3.98 9.82 -15.66
C CYS A 75 -2.75 9.46 -16.48
N ALA A 76 -1.66 8.97 -15.87
CA ALA A 76 -0.47 8.57 -16.60
C ALA A 76 -0.80 7.36 -17.48
N ASP A 77 -0.72 7.56 -18.80
CA ASP A 77 -1.02 6.55 -19.79
C ASP A 77 -0.32 5.24 -19.46
N SER A 78 -1.11 4.20 -19.54
CA SER A 78 -0.78 2.86 -19.17
C SER A 78 0.35 2.35 -20.09
N ASP A 79 1.59 2.44 -19.62
CA ASP A 79 2.83 2.00 -20.29
C ASP A 79 2.64 0.67 -21.05
N PRO A 80 2.78 0.65 -22.38
CA PRO A 80 2.96 -0.58 -23.14
C PRO A 80 4.34 -1.14 -22.78
N LEU A 81 4.36 -2.23 -21.99
CA LEU A 81 5.44 -3.23 -21.91
C LEU A 81 6.83 -2.73 -22.34
N LYS A 82 7.62 -2.16 -21.41
CA LYS A 82 9.06 -2.40 -21.44
C LYS A 82 9.30 -3.88 -21.08
N SER A 83 9.09 -4.74 -22.06
CA SER A 83 9.88 -5.97 -22.14
C SER A 83 11.30 -5.52 -22.44
N GLU A 84 12.10 -5.35 -21.39
CA GLU A 84 13.56 -5.44 -21.54
C GLU A 84 13.86 -6.89 -21.93
N ALA A 85 13.69 -7.18 -23.22
CA ALA A 85 14.46 -8.19 -23.87
C ALA A 85 15.90 -7.69 -23.82
N LEU A 86 16.70 -8.30 -22.98
CA LEU A 86 18.15 -8.28 -23.12
C LEU A 86 18.46 -8.86 -24.50
N ASN A 87 18.58 -8.01 -25.51
CA ASN A 87 19.36 -8.33 -26.69
C ASN A 87 20.81 -8.22 -26.24
N LEU A 88 21.34 -9.33 -25.74
CA LEU A 88 22.77 -9.57 -25.70
C LEU A 88 23.10 -10.18 -27.05
N ASP A 89 23.40 -9.34 -28.04
CA ASP A 89 24.20 -9.73 -29.19
C ASP A 89 25.19 -8.59 -29.42
N GLU A 90 26.46 -8.93 -29.14
CA GLU A 90 27.70 -8.51 -29.79
C GLU A 90 27.88 -7.03 -30.15
N ASP A 91 28.80 -6.36 -29.44
CA ASP A 91 29.86 -5.58 -30.08
C ASP A 91 31.08 -5.54 -29.15
N ASP A 92 32.08 -6.33 -29.54
CA ASP A 92 33.48 -6.24 -29.16
C ASP A 92 34.06 -5.04 -29.93
N GLU A 93 34.51 -3.97 -29.29
CA GLU A 93 35.48 -3.04 -29.90
C GLU A 93 36.20 -2.21 -28.84
N ALA A 94 37.45 -1.91 -29.16
CA ALA A 94 38.54 -1.65 -28.25
C ALA A 94 38.54 -0.25 -27.64
N VAL A 95 39.03 -0.20 -26.40
CA VAL A 95 39.44 1.03 -25.73
C VAL A 95 40.67 1.59 -26.43
N THR A 96 40.57 2.81 -26.98
CA THR A 96 41.73 3.68 -27.20
C THR A 96 41.59 4.97 -26.39
N VAL A 97 42.64 5.22 -25.63
CA VAL A 97 42.85 6.33 -24.70
C VAL A 97 43.31 7.55 -25.48
N VAL A 98 42.72 8.73 -25.25
CA VAL A 98 43.43 10.01 -25.48
C VAL A 98 43.01 11.07 -24.46
N ASP A 99 44.00 11.47 -23.65
CA ASP A 99 44.03 12.68 -22.82
C ASP A 99 44.07 13.98 -23.66
N LYS A 100 43.35 15.03 -23.22
CA LYS A 100 43.95 16.35 -22.87
C LYS A 100 42.91 17.44 -22.55
N ALA A 101 42.97 17.90 -21.31
CA ALA A 101 43.33 19.25 -20.88
C ALA A 101 42.62 20.52 -21.43
N LYS A 102 42.10 21.29 -20.44
CA LYS A 102 42.30 22.74 -20.13
C LYS A 102 41.10 23.69 -20.25
N GLN A 103 40.83 24.32 -19.08
CA GLN A 103 40.58 25.76 -18.80
C GLN A 103 39.33 26.42 -19.42
N SER A 104 38.63 27.40 -18.83
CA SER A 104 38.76 28.17 -17.59
C SER A 104 37.55 29.12 -17.49
N MET A 105 37.07 29.35 -16.27
CA MET A 105 36.67 30.64 -15.65
C MET A 105 35.60 31.58 -16.27
N ASN A 106 34.66 31.91 -15.36
CA ASN A 106 34.16 33.24 -14.96
C ASN A 106 33.01 33.97 -15.68
N ASP A 107 32.21 34.58 -14.78
CA ASP A 107 31.47 35.85 -14.84
C ASP A 107 29.96 35.85 -15.16
N GLU A 108 29.17 35.83 -14.08
CA GLU A 108 28.11 36.81 -13.80
C GLU A 108 28.75 38.16 -13.36
N PRO A 109 28.04 39.30 -13.11
CA PRO A 109 26.60 39.58 -13.16
C PRO A 109 26.27 40.98 -13.76
N LYS A 110 24.97 41.34 -13.81
CA LYS A 110 24.39 42.68 -13.53
C LYS A 110 22.86 42.59 -13.69
N LYS A 111 22.06 42.88 -12.65
CA LYS A 111 21.54 44.22 -12.24
C LYS A 111 20.58 44.79 -13.29
N ASP A 112 19.38 45.30 -12.99
CA ASP A 112 18.94 46.12 -11.86
C ASP A 112 17.39 46.31 -11.93
N LEU A 113 16.76 46.55 -10.76
CA LEU A 113 15.73 47.58 -10.44
C LEU A 113 14.37 47.54 -11.20
N ASP A 114 13.18 47.85 -10.64
CA ASP A 114 12.86 48.76 -9.53
C ASP A 114 11.38 48.63 -9.03
N ALA A 115 11.17 49.07 -7.79
CA ALA A 115 10.04 49.79 -7.16
C ALA A 115 8.55 49.40 -7.41
N SER A 116 7.78 48.97 -6.39
CA SER A 116 7.02 49.76 -5.36
C SER A 116 5.72 50.40 -5.88
N LEU A 117 4.52 49.93 -5.52
CA LEU A 117 3.70 50.17 -4.31
C LEU A 117 2.64 51.30 -4.48
N SER A 118 1.52 51.15 -3.76
CA SER A 118 0.42 52.11 -3.44
C SER A 118 -0.86 52.03 -4.28
N THR A 119 -2.10 52.31 -3.83
CA THR A 119 -2.84 52.37 -2.54
C THR A 119 -4.32 52.68 -2.90
N ALA A 120 -5.27 52.31 -2.02
CA ALA A 120 -6.65 52.86 -1.83
C ALA A 120 -7.75 52.51 -2.88
N ALA A 121 -9.06 52.57 -2.59
CA ALA A 121 -9.98 52.42 -1.44
C ALA A 121 -11.35 52.94 -1.91
N SER A 122 -12.46 52.21 -1.70
CA SER A 122 -13.88 52.68 -1.61
C SER A 122 -14.85 51.52 -1.94
N THR A 123 -15.57 50.88 -1.00
CA THR A 123 -16.90 51.23 -0.41
C THR A 123 -18.05 51.42 -1.41
N SER A 124 -19.04 50.49 -1.42
CA SER A 124 -20.45 50.76 -1.06
C SER A 124 -21.38 49.58 -1.37
N ASP A 125 -22.43 49.51 -0.55
CA ASP A 125 -23.48 48.50 -0.35
C ASP A 125 -24.37 48.07 -1.55
N VAL A 126 -25.06 46.94 -1.41
CA VAL A 126 -26.56 46.80 -1.42
C VAL A 126 -26.97 45.31 -1.51
N LYS A 127 -27.77 44.87 -0.53
CA LYS A 127 -28.77 43.77 -0.54
C LYS A 127 -30.16 44.46 -0.39
N PRO A 128 -31.36 43.85 -0.58
CA PRO A 128 -31.70 42.43 -0.36
C PRO A 128 -32.84 41.87 -1.27
N SER A 129 -33.44 40.75 -0.82
CA SER A 129 -34.78 40.19 -1.13
C SER A 129 -34.87 39.25 -2.34
N SER A 130 -35.82 38.33 -2.45
CA SER A 130 -36.43 37.32 -1.56
C SER A 130 -37.42 36.58 -2.47
N SER A 131 -37.49 35.26 -2.47
CA SER A 131 -38.78 34.57 -2.61
C SER A 131 -38.67 33.07 -2.36
N HIS A 132 -39.70 32.65 -1.64
CA HIS A 132 -40.12 31.36 -1.17
C HIS A 132 -40.64 30.49 -2.34
N MET A 133 -40.52 29.16 -2.27
CA MET A 133 -41.67 28.22 -2.16
C MET A 133 -41.31 26.76 -2.52
N ASP A 134 -41.79 25.89 -1.64
CA ASP A 134 -42.36 24.56 -1.85
C ASP A 134 -41.56 23.25 -1.85
N ILE A 135 -42.25 22.31 -1.21
CA ILE A 135 -41.89 21.00 -0.69
C ILE A 135 -42.65 19.94 -1.53
N VAL A 136 -42.11 18.73 -1.52
CA VAL A 136 -42.73 17.40 -1.70
C VAL A 136 -43.02 16.88 -3.14
N PRO A 137 -43.18 15.55 -3.36
CA PRO A 137 -42.16 14.71 -4.01
C PRO A 137 -42.73 13.94 -5.22
N ASN A 138 -41.92 13.18 -5.98
CA ASN A 138 -42.42 11.87 -6.46
C ASN A 138 -41.40 10.90 -7.08
N ARG A 139 -41.61 9.63 -6.67
CA ARG A 139 -41.70 8.40 -7.47
C ARG A 139 -40.63 8.05 -8.52
N ILE A 140 -39.90 6.99 -8.15
CA ILE A 140 -39.73 5.72 -8.87
C ILE A 140 -40.62 5.58 -10.12
N VAL A 141 -39.98 5.42 -11.28
CA VAL A 141 -40.51 4.68 -12.42
C VAL A 141 -39.41 3.75 -12.93
N GLU A 142 -39.63 2.45 -12.74
CA GLU A 142 -38.93 1.38 -13.44
C GLU A 142 -39.25 1.47 -14.94
N SER A 143 -38.24 1.41 -15.79
CA SER A 143 -38.44 1.05 -17.20
C SER A 143 -37.56 -0.15 -17.55
N LYS A 144 -38.26 -1.27 -17.68
CA LYS A 144 -37.81 -2.56 -18.20
C LYS A 144 -37.60 -2.40 -19.70
N VAL A 145 -36.36 -2.52 -20.18
CA VAL A 145 -36.07 -2.68 -21.61
C VAL A 145 -35.31 -3.99 -21.80
N GLU A 146 -36.07 -4.98 -22.27
CA GLU A 146 -35.61 -6.26 -22.79
C GLU A 146 -35.24 -6.06 -24.27
N CYS A 147 -34.03 -6.46 -24.69
CA CYS A 147 -33.67 -6.45 -26.10
C CYS A 147 -33.20 -7.85 -26.54
N LYS A 148 -33.96 -8.42 -27.47
CA LYS A 148 -33.76 -9.72 -28.12
C LYS A 148 -32.60 -9.69 -29.10
N LYS A 149 -31.91 -10.82 -29.17
CA LYS A 149 -30.88 -11.17 -30.17
C LYS A 149 -31.42 -11.07 -31.60
N THR A 150 -30.64 -10.44 -32.48
CA THR A 150 -30.58 -10.78 -33.91
C THR A 150 -29.12 -10.79 -34.37
N LYS A 151 -28.73 -11.90 -35.01
CA LYS A 151 -27.44 -12.08 -35.70
C LYS A 151 -27.60 -11.61 -37.14
N THR A 152 -26.70 -10.75 -37.60
CA THR A 152 -26.27 -10.71 -39.00
C THR A 152 -24.81 -10.28 -39.02
N GLY A 153 -23.95 -11.16 -39.54
CA GLY A 153 -22.53 -10.89 -39.72
C GLY A 153 -22.29 -10.28 -41.09
N THR A 154 -21.41 -9.29 -41.16
CA THR A 154 -20.53 -9.10 -42.32
C THR A 154 -19.21 -8.54 -41.81
N SER A 155 -18.15 -9.24 -42.18
CA SER A 155 -16.77 -9.07 -41.77
C SER A 155 -16.13 -7.80 -42.34
N SER A 156 -15.57 -6.97 -41.46
CA SER A 156 -14.37 -6.18 -41.75
C SER A 156 -13.44 -6.28 -40.55
N ALA A 157 -12.47 -7.19 -40.67
CA ALA A 157 -11.43 -7.39 -39.68
C ALA A 157 -10.42 -6.24 -39.78
N SER A 158 -10.66 -5.16 -39.04
CA SER A 158 -9.59 -4.27 -38.60
C SER A 158 -9.09 -4.81 -37.25
N SER A 159 -8.06 -5.66 -37.31
CA SER A 159 -7.38 -6.17 -36.12
C SER A 159 -6.52 -5.06 -35.52
N THR A 160 -7.15 -4.10 -34.84
CA THR A 160 -6.42 -3.22 -33.93
C THR A 160 -6.04 -4.07 -32.73
N MET A 161 -4.78 -4.51 -32.67
CA MET A 161 -4.20 -5.05 -31.45
C MET A 161 -4.31 -3.97 -30.36
N ARG A 162 -5.39 -4.01 -29.57
CA ARG A 162 -5.48 -3.20 -28.35
C ARG A 162 -4.34 -3.66 -27.46
N SER A 163 -3.35 -2.80 -27.31
CA SER A 163 -2.39 -2.87 -26.22
C SER A 163 -3.19 -3.00 -24.92
N MET A 164 -3.23 -4.19 -24.33
CA MET A 164 -3.99 -4.51 -23.10
C MET A 164 -3.23 -3.93 -21.91
N THR A 165 -3.31 -2.62 -21.77
CA THR A 165 -2.59 -1.90 -20.74
C THR A 165 -3.47 -1.84 -19.49
N ARG A 166 -2.90 -2.24 -18.35
CA ARG A 166 -3.65 -2.33 -17.09
C ARG A 166 -4.08 -0.93 -16.63
N PRO A 167 -5.36 -0.72 -16.27
CA PRO A 167 -5.82 0.59 -15.80
C PRO A 167 -5.13 0.95 -14.48
N ALA A 168 -4.82 2.24 -14.33
CA ALA A 168 -4.26 2.79 -13.10
C ALA A 168 -5.39 3.30 -12.19
N ALA A 169 -5.37 2.88 -10.93
CA ALA A 169 -6.37 3.27 -9.93
C ALA A 169 -5.71 3.93 -8.72
N GLY A 170 -6.54 4.52 -7.86
CA GLY A 170 -6.11 5.19 -6.65
C GLY A 170 -5.62 4.26 -5.54
N THR A 171 -6.24 4.37 -4.37
CA THR A 171 -5.87 3.60 -3.19
C THR A 171 -6.74 2.35 -3.05
N LEU A 172 -6.12 1.18 -2.88
CA LEU A 172 -6.79 -0.05 -2.46
C LEU A 172 -6.58 -0.26 -0.95
N VAL A 173 -7.66 -0.34 -0.20
CA VAL A 173 -7.65 -0.76 1.20
C VAL A 173 -8.11 -2.20 1.29
N VAL A 174 -7.29 -3.06 1.90
CA VAL A 174 -7.62 -4.47 2.16
C VAL A 174 -7.76 -4.63 3.67
N CYS A 175 -8.96 -4.98 4.14
CA CYS A 175 -9.26 -5.06 5.56
C CYS A 175 -10.06 -6.33 5.90
N PRO A 176 -10.20 -6.70 7.19
CA PRO A 176 -11.17 -7.71 7.62
C PRO A 176 -12.60 -7.33 7.19
N ALA A 177 -13.43 -8.33 6.90
CA ALA A 177 -14.81 -8.11 6.45
C ALA A 177 -15.66 -7.34 7.49
N SER A 178 -15.35 -7.48 8.77
CA SER A 178 -16.04 -6.82 9.88
C SER A 178 -15.88 -5.29 9.87
N VAL A 179 -14.76 -4.76 9.37
CA VAL A 179 -14.45 -3.32 9.38
C VAL A 179 -14.61 -2.66 8.01
N LEU A 180 -15.05 -3.41 7.01
CA LEU A 180 -15.15 -2.93 5.63
C LEU A 180 -16.16 -1.77 5.48
N LYS A 181 -17.33 -1.85 6.12
CA LYS A 181 -18.29 -0.74 6.16
C LYS A 181 -17.77 0.44 6.98
N GLN A 182 -17.05 0.16 8.07
CA GLN A 182 -16.45 1.20 8.90
C GLN A 182 -15.46 2.04 8.09
N TRP A 183 -14.58 1.42 7.30
CA TRP A 183 -13.67 2.14 6.40
C TRP A 183 -14.41 3.05 5.41
N ALA A 184 -15.48 2.54 4.78
CA ALA A 184 -16.28 3.33 3.85
C ALA A 184 -16.95 4.53 4.54
N ASN A 185 -17.54 4.33 5.72
CA ASN A 185 -18.16 5.40 6.49
C ASN A 185 -17.10 6.43 6.93
N GLU A 186 -15.96 6.00 7.46
CA GLU A 186 -14.90 6.93 7.88
C GLU A 186 -14.38 7.79 6.72
N LEU A 187 -14.25 7.23 5.51
CA LEU A 187 -13.87 7.99 4.31
C LEU A 187 -14.94 9.00 3.86
N ASN A 188 -16.22 8.71 4.09
CA ASN A 188 -17.31 9.61 3.72
C ASN A 188 -17.56 10.69 4.79
N ASP A 189 -17.49 10.34 6.07
CA ASP A 189 -17.88 11.20 7.19
C ASP A 189 -16.74 12.11 7.65
N LYS A 190 -15.48 11.65 7.53
CA LYS A 190 -14.30 12.41 8.00
C LYS A 190 -13.73 13.37 6.98
N VAL A 191 -14.16 13.28 5.72
CA VAL A 191 -13.69 14.12 4.62
C VAL A 191 -14.75 15.15 4.29
N SER A 192 -14.37 16.42 4.28
CA SER A 192 -15.29 17.51 3.97
C SER A 192 -15.75 17.46 2.51
N GLN A 193 -16.90 18.08 2.23
CA GLN A 193 -17.50 18.10 0.90
C GLN A 193 -16.56 18.67 -0.18
N SER A 194 -15.74 19.67 0.15
CA SER A 194 -14.76 20.29 -0.75
C SER A 194 -13.63 19.35 -1.18
N ALA A 195 -13.31 18.34 -0.37
CA ALA A 195 -12.21 17.41 -0.59
C ALA A 195 -12.66 15.96 -0.86
N ARG A 196 -13.97 15.74 -1.03
CA ARG A 196 -14.61 14.42 -1.08
C ARG A 196 -13.89 13.43 -1.99
N LEU A 197 -13.81 12.19 -1.52
CA LEU A 197 -13.24 11.06 -2.23
C LEU A 197 -14.35 10.19 -2.82
N SER A 198 -14.15 9.67 -4.02
CA SER A 198 -15.00 8.63 -4.59
C SER A 198 -14.58 7.27 -4.02
N VAL A 199 -15.51 6.61 -3.32
CA VAL A 199 -15.25 5.37 -2.58
C VAL A 199 -16.10 4.22 -3.14
N LEU A 200 -15.45 3.10 -3.45
CA LEU A 200 -16.13 1.85 -3.83
C LEU A 200 -15.90 0.77 -2.78
N VAL A 201 -16.99 0.18 -2.29
CA VAL A 201 -16.94 -1.05 -1.51
C VAL A 201 -16.98 -2.24 -2.48
N TYR A 202 -15.82 -2.85 -2.72
CA TYR A 202 -15.68 -4.01 -3.61
C TYR A 202 -15.81 -5.31 -2.79
N HIS A 203 -17.06 -5.72 -2.57
CA HIS A 203 -17.42 -6.95 -1.83
C HIS A 203 -18.72 -7.59 -2.37
N GLY A 204 -18.97 -8.86 -2.04
CA GLY A 204 -20.19 -9.58 -2.43
C GLY A 204 -20.13 -10.27 -3.80
N GLY A 205 -21.23 -10.89 -4.24
CA GLY A 205 -21.29 -11.63 -5.51
C GLY A 205 -21.57 -10.77 -6.75
N ALA A 206 -22.20 -9.61 -6.57
CA ALA A 206 -22.57 -8.68 -7.65
C ALA A 206 -21.44 -7.70 -8.03
N ARG A 207 -20.18 -8.04 -7.74
CA ARG A 207 -19.02 -7.20 -8.05
C ARG A 207 -18.81 -7.09 -9.55
N THR A 208 -18.31 -5.93 -9.98
CA THR A 208 -17.83 -5.76 -11.36
C THR A 208 -16.72 -6.75 -11.68
N LYS A 209 -16.70 -7.24 -12.92
CA LYS A 209 -15.62 -8.07 -13.48
C LYS A 209 -14.66 -7.28 -14.36
N ASP A 210 -14.95 -6.00 -14.58
CA ASP A 210 -14.13 -5.09 -15.38
C ASP A 210 -13.14 -4.34 -14.45
N PRO A 211 -11.82 -4.49 -14.65
CA PRO A 211 -10.81 -3.73 -13.92
C PRO A 211 -10.95 -2.21 -14.10
N SER A 212 -11.46 -1.76 -15.25
CA SER A 212 -11.57 -0.33 -15.59
C SER A 212 -12.59 0.39 -14.70
N GLU A 213 -13.63 -0.33 -14.25
CA GLU A 213 -14.60 0.20 -13.30
C GLU A 213 -13.97 0.52 -11.94
N LEU A 214 -12.98 -0.26 -11.50
CA LEU A 214 -12.26 0.01 -10.24
C LEU A 214 -11.41 1.28 -10.34
N ALA A 215 -10.88 1.58 -11.53
CA ALA A 215 -10.02 2.73 -11.78
C ALA A 215 -10.76 4.08 -11.76
N LYS A 216 -12.10 4.09 -11.75
CA LYS A 216 -12.90 5.31 -11.64
C LYS A 216 -12.93 5.90 -10.23
N TYR A 217 -12.53 5.13 -9.22
CA TYR A 217 -12.64 5.51 -7.82
C TYR A 217 -11.28 5.91 -7.23
N ASP A 218 -11.31 6.91 -6.35
CA ASP A 218 -10.14 7.36 -5.59
C ASP A 218 -9.72 6.30 -4.57
N VAL A 219 -10.70 5.62 -3.96
CA VAL A 219 -10.47 4.57 -2.96
C VAL A 219 -11.38 3.37 -3.21
N VAL A 220 -10.78 2.18 -3.28
CA VAL A 220 -11.50 0.91 -3.31
C VAL A 220 -11.22 0.15 -2.02
N VAL A 221 -12.26 -0.29 -1.32
CA VAL A 221 -12.16 -1.05 -0.08
C VAL A 221 -12.61 -2.50 -0.35
N THR A 222 -11.78 -3.47 0.01
CA THR A 222 -12.05 -4.89 -0.20
C THR A 222 -11.52 -5.75 0.96
N THR A 223 -11.70 -7.07 0.86
CA THR A 223 -11.28 -8.03 1.89
C THR A 223 -10.11 -8.89 1.45
N TYR A 224 -9.37 -9.40 2.43
CA TYR A 224 -8.29 -10.35 2.22
C TYR A 224 -8.71 -11.59 1.41
N THR A 225 -9.92 -12.10 1.64
CA THR A 225 -10.46 -13.26 0.93
C THR A 225 -10.63 -12.97 -0.56
N ILE A 226 -11.08 -11.76 -0.92
CA ILE A 226 -11.23 -11.37 -2.33
C ILE A 226 -9.87 -11.29 -3.00
N VAL A 227 -8.90 -10.63 -2.36
CA VAL A 227 -7.54 -10.54 -2.89
C VAL A 227 -6.92 -11.92 -3.10
N ALA A 228 -7.07 -12.82 -2.12
CA ALA A 228 -6.54 -14.18 -2.20
C ALA A 228 -7.15 -15.01 -3.35
N ASN A 229 -8.41 -14.75 -3.70
CA ASN A 229 -9.12 -15.46 -4.76
C ASN A 229 -8.89 -14.85 -6.14
N GLU A 230 -8.69 -13.53 -6.23
CA GLU A 230 -8.57 -12.80 -7.50
C GLU A 230 -7.13 -12.65 -7.97
N VAL A 231 -6.13 -12.74 -7.08
CA VAL A 231 -4.71 -12.67 -7.45
C VAL A 231 -4.18 -14.08 -7.75
N PRO A 232 -3.61 -14.33 -8.94
CA PRO A 232 -3.08 -15.63 -9.31
C PRO A 232 -2.01 -16.13 -8.35
N LYS A 233 -1.92 -17.46 -8.23
CA LYS A 233 -0.87 -18.12 -7.46
C LYS A 233 0.48 -17.83 -8.10
N GLN A 234 1.35 -17.10 -7.41
CA GLN A 234 2.73 -16.94 -7.85
C GLN A 234 3.42 -18.32 -7.87
N ASN A 235 4.04 -18.66 -8.99
CA ASN A 235 4.73 -19.94 -9.18
C ASN A 235 5.91 -20.09 -8.22
N ALA A 236 6.16 -21.35 -7.85
CA ALA A 236 6.95 -21.85 -6.73
C ALA A 236 8.48 -21.62 -6.78
N ASP A 237 8.97 -20.58 -7.44
CA ASP A 237 10.42 -20.32 -7.47
C ASP A 237 10.96 -19.88 -6.09
N ASP A 238 10.13 -19.25 -5.26
CA ASP A 238 10.47 -18.95 -3.84
C ASP A 238 10.41 -20.18 -2.91
N ASP A 239 9.83 -21.31 -3.35
CA ASP A 239 9.74 -22.53 -2.54
C ASP A 239 10.99 -23.44 -2.72
N GLN A 240 11.88 -23.16 -3.68
CA GLN A 240 13.13 -23.92 -3.84
C GLN A 240 14.21 -23.55 -2.81
N ASP A 241 14.19 -22.32 -2.28
CA ASP A 241 15.15 -21.85 -1.27
C ASP A 241 15.07 -22.62 0.06
N GLN A 242 13.96 -23.35 0.31
CA GLN A 242 13.82 -24.16 1.51
C GLN A 242 14.47 -25.53 1.41
N LYS A 243 14.62 -26.11 0.21
CA LYS A 243 15.13 -27.49 0.10
C LYS A 243 16.64 -27.60 0.35
N ASN A 244 17.37 -26.50 0.25
CA ASN A 244 18.83 -26.49 0.43
C ASN A 244 19.28 -25.92 1.79
N GLY A 245 18.35 -25.48 2.65
CA GLY A 245 18.66 -24.75 3.89
C GLY A 245 18.68 -25.57 5.19
N GLU A 246 18.23 -26.83 5.17
CA GLU A 246 18.11 -27.67 6.38
C GLU A 246 18.96 -28.96 6.37
N GLU A 247 19.94 -29.11 5.47
CA GLU A 247 20.90 -30.22 5.54
C GLU A 247 22.32 -29.74 5.85
N SER A 248 22.60 -29.58 7.14
CA SER A 248 23.94 -29.78 7.66
C SER A 248 23.88 -30.74 8.83
N SER A 249 23.79 -32.04 8.51
CA SER A 249 24.06 -33.16 9.40
C SER A 249 24.47 -34.37 8.55
N VAL A 250 25.65 -34.89 8.86
CA VAL A 250 26.40 -35.93 8.16
C VAL A 250 25.58 -37.23 7.98
N GLY A 251 25.51 -37.75 6.75
CA GLY A 251 24.95 -39.09 6.50
C GLY A 251 24.90 -39.50 5.02
N ASN A 252 25.89 -40.28 4.58
CA ASN A 252 25.92 -40.94 3.26
C ASN A 252 24.65 -41.79 3.02
N LYS A 253 23.74 -41.39 2.11
CA LYS A 253 22.80 -42.32 1.44
C LYS A 253 22.55 -41.95 -0.03
N ARG A 254 22.50 -43.01 -0.84
CA ARG A 254 22.49 -43.10 -2.30
C ARG A 254 21.32 -42.35 -2.98
N LYS A 255 21.61 -41.68 -4.11
CA LYS A 255 20.62 -41.05 -5.03
C LYS A 255 19.78 -42.12 -5.76
N PRO A 256 18.44 -41.96 -5.88
CA PRO A 256 17.64 -42.70 -6.86
C PRO A 256 17.61 -41.97 -8.23
N PRO A 257 17.25 -42.65 -9.33
CA PRO A 257 17.47 -42.14 -10.68
C PRO A 257 16.51 -41.00 -11.06
N SER A 258 17.05 -40.08 -11.86
CA SER A 258 16.39 -38.87 -12.35
C SER A 258 15.19 -39.18 -13.24
N LYS A 259 13.98 -38.82 -12.80
CA LYS A 259 12.87 -38.55 -13.72
C LYS A 259 13.08 -37.16 -14.32
N SER A 260 13.32 -37.13 -15.62
CA SER A 260 13.40 -35.93 -16.47
C SER A 260 12.13 -35.09 -16.32
N LYS A 261 12.17 -34.08 -15.45
CA LYS A 261 11.12 -33.07 -15.35
C LYS A 261 11.21 -32.19 -16.61
N LYS A 262 10.24 -32.36 -17.52
CA LYS A 262 9.94 -31.41 -18.59
C LYS A 262 9.97 -29.99 -18.01
N ARG A 263 10.90 -29.14 -18.47
CA ARG A 263 10.89 -27.69 -18.22
C ARG A 263 9.55 -27.16 -18.72
N LYS A 264 8.62 -26.84 -17.81
CA LYS A 264 7.44 -26.06 -18.17
C LYS A 264 7.93 -24.68 -18.60
N LYS A 265 7.66 -24.35 -19.85
CA LYS A 265 7.97 -23.08 -20.51
C LYS A 265 7.52 -21.91 -19.63
N LYS A 266 8.39 -20.90 -19.40
CA LYS A 266 8.01 -19.62 -18.79
C LYS A 266 6.80 -19.09 -19.57
N LEU A 267 5.63 -19.05 -18.94
CA LEU A 267 4.45 -18.39 -19.48
C LEU A 267 4.77 -16.88 -19.52
N LYS A 268 4.48 -16.23 -20.66
CA LYS A 268 4.62 -14.77 -20.80
C LYS A 268 3.66 -14.08 -19.82
N ASP A 269 4.02 -12.89 -19.34
CA ASP A 269 3.20 -12.06 -18.43
C ASP A 269 1.77 -11.82 -18.98
N SER A 270 1.60 -11.91 -20.30
CA SER A 270 0.32 -11.82 -21.01
C SER A 270 -0.65 -12.99 -20.75
N ASP A 271 -0.16 -14.21 -20.49
CA ASP A 271 -1.02 -15.39 -20.28
C ASP A 271 -1.57 -15.46 -18.83
N ILE A 272 -0.92 -14.77 -17.89
CA ILE A 272 -1.33 -14.69 -16.48
C ILE A 272 -2.54 -13.76 -16.31
N ASP A 273 -2.75 -12.81 -17.23
CA ASP A 273 -3.79 -11.78 -17.12
C ASP A 273 -5.21 -12.29 -17.42
N LEU A 274 -5.38 -13.42 -18.11
CA LEU A 274 -6.72 -13.92 -18.49
C LEU A 274 -7.44 -14.67 -17.37
N ASP A 275 -6.72 -15.29 -16.43
CA ASP A 275 -7.29 -16.06 -15.31
C ASP A 275 -7.29 -15.27 -13.98
N SER A 276 -6.88 -14.00 -14.03
CA SER A 276 -6.78 -13.13 -12.86
C SER A 276 -8.04 -12.26 -12.69
N GLY A 277 -8.47 -12.09 -11.44
CA GLY A 277 -9.63 -11.27 -11.11
C GLY A 277 -9.35 -9.76 -11.23
N PRO A 278 -10.41 -8.92 -11.23
CA PRO A 278 -10.30 -7.49 -11.47
C PRO A 278 -9.24 -6.77 -10.62
N VAL A 279 -9.17 -7.09 -9.33
CA VAL A 279 -8.23 -6.44 -8.40
C VAL A 279 -6.76 -6.67 -8.76
N ALA A 280 -6.43 -7.83 -9.35
CA ALA A 280 -5.07 -8.18 -9.78
C ALA A 280 -4.64 -7.47 -11.07
N ARG A 281 -5.61 -7.07 -11.90
CA ARG A 281 -5.40 -6.46 -13.22
C ARG A 281 -5.36 -4.94 -13.18
N VAL A 282 -5.40 -4.35 -12.00
CA VAL A 282 -5.27 -2.91 -11.77
C VAL A 282 -3.86 -2.59 -11.28
N ARG A 283 -3.31 -1.46 -11.74
CA ARG A 283 -2.11 -0.84 -11.17
C ARG A 283 -2.57 0.14 -10.10
N TRP A 284 -2.26 -0.13 -8.84
CA TRP A 284 -2.67 0.72 -7.72
C TRP A 284 -1.63 1.80 -7.42
N PHE A 285 -2.08 3.02 -7.15
CA PHE A 285 -1.21 4.05 -6.61
C PHE A 285 -0.71 3.65 -5.21
N ARG A 286 -1.62 3.14 -4.39
CA ARG A 286 -1.34 2.71 -3.02
C ARG A 286 -2.14 1.45 -2.68
N VAL A 287 -1.50 0.51 -1.99
CA VAL A 287 -2.18 -0.60 -1.32
C VAL A 287 -1.94 -0.49 0.18
N VAL A 288 -3.03 -0.52 0.96
CA VAL A 288 -3.03 -0.46 2.41
C VAL A 288 -3.61 -1.76 2.95
N LEU A 289 -2.84 -2.48 3.75
CA LEU A 289 -3.31 -3.67 4.48
C LEU A 289 -3.66 -3.26 5.90
N ASP A 290 -4.95 -3.29 6.25
CA ASP A 290 -5.43 -3.07 7.61
C ASP A 290 -5.49 -4.39 8.39
N GLU A 291 -5.19 -4.35 9.68
CA GLU A 291 -4.92 -5.54 10.50
C GLU A 291 -3.93 -6.49 9.81
N ALA A 292 -2.78 -5.94 9.41
CA ALA A 292 -1.79 -6.62 8.57
C ALA A 292 -1.23 -7.91 9.18
N GLN A 293 -1.42 -8.19 10.48
CA GLN A 293 -1.16 -9.52 11.07
C GLN A 293 -1.93 -10.66 10.36
N THR A 294 -2.94 -10.34 9.56
CA THR A 294 -3.64 -11.30 8.70
C THR A 294 -2.69 -11.98 7.71
N ILE A 295 -1.62 -11.31 7.26
CA ILE A 295 -0.62 -11.89 6.35
C ILE A 295 0.63 -12.43 7.06
N LYS A 296 0.59 -12.62 8.39
CA LYS A 296 1.78 -13.01 9.19
C LYS A 296 2.51 -14.26 8.68
N ASN A 297 1.79 -15.20 8.06
CA ASN A 297 2.39 -16.36 7.41
C ASN A 297 2.50 -16.16 5.89
N PHE A 298 3.71 -15.88 5.42
CA PHE A 298 4.06 -15.63 4.01
C PHE A 298 3.69 -16.78 3.05
N ARG A 299 3.48 -17.99 3.56
CA ARG A 299 3.14 -19.18 2.76
C ARG A 299 1.66 -19.21 2.36
N THR A 300 0.82 -18.51 3.10
CA THR A 300 -0.63 -18.50 2.88
C THR A 300 -1.00 -17.88 1.53
N GLN A 301 -2.12 -18.30 0.95
CA GLN A 301 -2.63 -17.71 -0.29
C GLN A 301 -2.96 -16.22 -0.12
N VAL A 302 -3.43 -15.83 1.07
CA VAL A 302 -3.68 -14.42 1.40
C VAL A 302 -2.40 -13.60 1.31
N ALA A 303 -1.33 -14.02 1.99
CA ALA A 303 -0.05 -13.31 1.93
C ALA A 303 0.53 -13.27 0.52
N LYS A 304 0.48 -14.39 -0.21
CA LYS A 304 0.93 -14.47 -1.61
C LYS A 304 0.11 -13.53 -2.51
N GLY A 305 -1.22 -13.51 -2.36
CA GLY A 305 -2.13 -12.63 -3.11
C GLY A 305 -1.85 -11.15 -2.84
N CYS A 306 -1.73 -10.75 -1.57
CA CYS A 306 -1.37 -9.37 -1.22
C CYS A 306 -0.01 -8.96 -1.79
N CYS A 307 1.00 -9.84 -1.75
CA CYS A 307 2.32 -9.59 -2.34
C CYS A 307 2.31 -9.53 -3.87
N GLY A 308 1.31 -10.13 -4.51
CA GLY A 308 1.13 -10.14 -5.96
C GLY A 308 0.44 -8.89 -6.52
N LEU A 309 -0.13 -8.04 -5.67
CA LEU A 309 -0.74 -6.79 -6.10
C LEU A 309 0.30 -5.82 -6.69
N ARG A 310 -0.04 -5.23 -7.85
CA ARG A 310 0.76 -4.19 -8.49
C ARG A 310 0.46 -2.85 -7.85
N ALA A 311 1.41 -2.32 -7.09
CA ALA A 311 1.27 -1.06 -6.39
C ALA A 311 2.54 -0.22 -6.44
N LYS A 312 2.40 1.11 -6.54
CA LYS A 312 3.52 2.05 -6.38
C LYS A 312 3.88 2.21 -4.90
N ARG A 313 2.87 2.29 -4.02
CA ARG A 313 3.05 2.50 -2.57
C ARG A 313 2.40 1.40 -1.75
N ARG A 314 3.03 0.99 -0.64
CA ARG A 314 2.56 -0.15 0.17
C ARG A 314 2.62 0.13 1.67
N TRP A 315 1.49 -0.07 2.34
CA TRP A 315 1.36 0.20 3.77
C TRP A 315 0.81 -1.00 4.52
N CYS A 316 1.40 -1.28 5.68
CA CYS A 316 0.86 -2.21 6.67
C CYS A 316 0.40 -1.42 7.89
N LEU A 317 -0.89 -1.53 8.24
CA LEU A 317 -1.46 -1.01 9.47
C LEU A 317 -1.69 -2.19 10.41
N SER A 318 -1.10 -2.17 11.61
CA SER A 318 -1.34 -3.23 12.60
C SER A 318 -1.12 -2.74 14.01
N GLY A 319 -2.01 -3.09 14.94
CA GLY A 319 -1.75 -2.86 16.37
C GLY A 319 -0.77 -3.86 16.98
N THR A 320 -0.53 -4.99 16.31
CA THR A 320 0.30 -6.10 16.81
C THR A 320 1.23 -6.60 15.70
N PRO A 321 2.26 -5.80 15.33
CA PRO A 321 3.08 -6.09 14.15
C PRO A 321 3.91 -7.37 14.28
N ILE A 322 4.16 -7.90 15.47
CA ILE A 322 4.83 -9.19 15.68
C ILE A 322 4.11 -9.87 16.84
N GLN A 323 3.67 -11.11 16.64
CA GLN A 323 2.94 -11.89 17.63
C GLN A 323 3.83 -13.01 18.18
N ASN A 324 4.21 -13.98 17.34
CA ASN A 324 4.78 -15.24 17.82
C ASN A 324 6.21 -15.49 17.33
N SER A 325 6.52 -15.15 16.08
CA SER A 325 7.82 -15.45 15.47
C SER A 325 8.40 -14.27 14.69
N ILE A 326 9.74 -14.23 14.60
CA ILE A 326 10.46 -13.31 13.72
C ILE A 326 10.13 -13.53 12.24
N ASP A 327 9.76 -14.75 11.84
CA ASP A 327 9.36 -15.06 10.46
C ASP A 327 8.13 -14.24 10.01
N GLU A 328 7.34 -13.71 10.94
CA GLU A 328 6.22 -12.82 10.63
C GLU A 328 6.68 -11.51 9.97
N LEU A 329 7.89 -11.02 10.30
CA LEU A 329 8.46 -9.83 9.68
C LEU A 329 8.78 -10.03 8.20
N TYR A 330 9.14 -11.24 7.80
CA TYR A 330 9.40 -11.53 6.39
C TYR A 330 8.16 -11.27 5.54
N SER A 331 6.97 -11.62 6.04
CA SER A 331 5.71 -11.37 5.34
C SER A 331 5.51 -9.87 5.04
N TYR A 332 5.82 -9.00 5.99
CA TYR A 332 5.76 -7.55 5.78
C TYR A 332 6.83 -7.05 4.82
N PHE A 333 8.10 -7.48 4.99
CA PHE A 333 9.17 -7.03 4.09
C PHE A 333 8.95 -7.48 2.65
N ARG A 334 8.43 -8.70 2.44
CA ARG A 334 8.06 -9.22 1.13
C ARG A 334 6.91 -8.43 0.51
N PHE A 335 5.88 -8.10 1.29
CA PHE A 335 4.79 -7.25 0.82
C PHE A 335 5.31 -5.86 0.45
N LEU A 336 6.02 -5.19 1.35
CA LEU A 336 6.56 -3.83 1.17
C LEU A 336 7.60 -3.73 0.05
N LYS A 337 8.14 -4.86 -0.43
CA LYS A 337 9.27 -4.91 -1.37
C LYS A 337 10.52 -4.24 -0.80
N TYR A 338 10.75 -4.41 0.51
CA TYR A 338 11.86 -3.79 1.22
C TYR A 338 13.17 -4.57 1.02
N ASP A 339 13.98 -4.14 0.05
CA ASP A 339 15.29 -4.72 -0.24
C ASP A 339 16.28 -4.50 0.92
N PRO A 340 17.16 -5.47 1.23
CA PRO A 340 17.26 -6.83 0.66
C PRO A 340 16.37 -7.85 1.38
N TYR A 341 15.61 -7.41 2.39
CA TYR A 341 14.86 -8.28 3.30
C TYR A 341 13.56 -8.83 2.70
N SER A 342 13.18 -8.38 1.51
CA SER A 342 12.04 -8.87 0.73
C SER A 342 12.28 -10.25 0.12
N THR A 343 13.53 -10.73 0.11
CA THR A 343 13.94 -12.07 -0.32
C THR A 343 14.18 -12.98 0.89
N TYR A 344 13.64 -14.19 0.87
CA TYR A 344 13.69 -15.08 2.05
C TYR A 344 15.11 -15.46 2.46
N SER A 345 15.96 -15.86 1.50
CA SER A 345 17.36 -16.23 1.77
C SER A 345 18.15 -15.08 2.43
N SER A 346 18.00 -13.86 1.89
CA SER A 346 18.58 -12.63 2.43
C SER A 346 18.05 -12.32 3.84
N PHE A 347 16.74 -12.43 4.05
CA PHE A 347 16.13 -12.26 5.37
C PHE A 347 16.69 -13.26 6.39
N CYS A 348 16.80 -14.54 6.01
CA CYS A 348 17.35 -15.58 6.87
C CYS A 348 18.79 -15.26 7.27
N THR A 349 19.64 -14.97 6.29
CA THR A 349 21.07 -14.72 6.50
C THR A 349 21.34 -13.45 7.30
N MET A 350 20.55 -12.38 7.08
CA MET A 350 20.85 -11.07 7.66
C MET A 350 20.08 -10.74 8.94
N ILE A 351 18.95 -11.40 9.20
CA ILE A 351 18.09 -11.15 10.36
C ILE A 351 17.89 -12.43 11.18
N LYS A 352 17.31 -13.49 10.60
CA LYS A 352 16.90 -14.69 11.35
C LYS A 352 18.09 -15.41 12.00
N HIS A 353 19.12 -15.77 11.22
CA HIS A 353 20.28 -16.50 11.72
C HIS A 353 21.12 -15.68 12.71
N PRO A 354 21.37 -14.37 12.50
CA PRO A 354 22.02 -13.54 13.51
C PRO A 354 21.28 -13.49 14.85
N ILE A 355 19.95 -13.43 14.85
CA ILE A 355 19.13 -13.48 16.07
C ILE A 355 19.27 -14.84 16.76
N ALA A 356 19.22 -15.94 16.00
CA ALA A 356 19.38 -17.29 16.54
C ALA A 356 20.77 -17.53 17.14
N ARG A 357 21.83 -16.96 16.54
CA ARG A 357 23.22 -17.07 17.02
C ARG A 357 23.52 -16.19 18.23
N ASN A 358 23.04 -14.93 18.21
CA ASN A 358 23.21 -13.98 19.29
C ASN A 358 22.00 -13.05 19.35
N ALA A 359 21.04 -13.38 20.21
CA ALA A 359 19.78 -12.67 20.31
C ALA A 359 19.97 -11.17 20.59
N VAL A 360 20.86 -10.81 21.52
CA VAL A 360 21.06 -9.41 21.92
C VAL A 360 21.55 -8.57 20.74
N HIS A 361 22.58 -9.03 20.04
CA HIS A 361 23.12 -8.30 18.89
C HIS A 361 22.19 -8.36 17.67
N GLY A 362 21.58 -9.52 17.42
CA GLY A 362 20.61 -9.72 16.34
C GLY A 362 19.40 -8.81 16.47
N TYR A 363 18.83 -8.67 17.67
CA TYR A 363 17.72 -7.75 17.92
C TYR A 363 18.13 -6.28 17.85
N LYS A 364 19.35 -5.90 18.26
CA LYS A 364 19.86 -4.54 18.05
C LYS A 364 19.95 -4.20 16.57
N LYS A 365 20.48 -5.12 15.75
CA LYS A 365 20.52 -4.96 14.29
C LYS A 365 19.11 -4.82 13.71
N LEU A 366 18.20 -5.71 14.11
CA LEU A 366 16.80 -5.64 13.69
C LEU A 366 16.14 -4.30 14.06
N GLN A 367 16.37 -3.80 15.27
CA GLN A 367 15.81 -2.52 15.72
C GLN A 367 16.27 -1.36 14.84
N THR A 368 17.53 -1.36 14.41
CA THR A 368 18.06 -0.37 13.45
C THR A 368 17.31 -0.44 12.12
N VAL A 369 17.08 -1.65 11.60
CA VAL A 369 16.32 -1.87 10.36
C VAL A 369 14.86 -1.42 10.50
N LEU A 370 14.20 -1.82 11.60
CA LEU A 370 12.81 -1.47 11.87
C LEU A 370 12.62 0.03 12.08
N ARG A 371 13.60 0.73 12.65
CA ARG A 371 13.55 2.20 12.80
C ARG A 371 13.41 2.94 11.49
N ILE A 372 13.82 2.33 10.38
CA ILE A 372 13.68 2.94 9.07
C ILE A 372 12.28 2.71 8.49
N VAL A 373 11.68 1.54 8.69
CA VAL A 373 10.46 1.13 7.96
C VAL A 373 9.20 1.08 8.83
N LEU A 374 9.34 1.13 10.15
CA LEU A 374 8.26 0.95 11.12
C LEU A 374 8.19 2.15 12.07
N LEU A 375 6.98 2.71 12.20
CA LEU A 375 6.61 3.67 13.22
C LEU A 375 5.70 2.99 14.25
N ARG A 376 6.08 3.02 15.53
CA ARG A 376 5.29 2.40 16.61
C ARG A 376 5.22 3.27 17.84
N ARG A 377 3.99 3.64 18.22
CA ARG A 377 3.66 4.31 19.48
C ARG A 377 2.60 3.52 20.23
N THR A 378 2.73 3.52 21.56
CA THR A 378 1.79 2.91 22.49
C THR A 378 0.99 3.97 23.22
N LYS A 379 -0.10 3.58 23.91
CA LYS A 379 -0.90 4.52 24.72
C LYS A 379 -0.11 5.17 25.87
N GLU A 380 1.00 4.55 26.27
CA GLU A 380 1.93 5.04 27.29
C GLU A 380 3.05 5.92 26.70
N THR A 381 3.10 6.10 25.38
CA THR A 381 4.10 6.96 24.74
C THR A 381 3.89 8.41 25.16
N THR A 382 4.98 9.11 25.50
CA THR A 382 4.95 10.54 25.77
C THR A 382 5.56 11.32 24.61
N ILE A 383 4.95 12.46 24.26
CA ILE A 383 5.39 13.36 23.19
C ILE A 383 5.62 14.72 23.84
N ASN A 384 6.88 15.18 23.87
CA ASN A 384 7.31 16.40 24.55
C ASN A 384 6.96 16.42 26.06
N GLY A 385 7.03 15.27 26.73
CA GLY A 385 6.74 15.14 28.15
C GLY A 385 5.26 14.91 28.49
N GLU A 386 4.35 15.06 27.54
CA GLU A 386 2.92 14.83 27.73
C GLU A 386 2.49 13.44 27.21
N PRO A 387 1.53 12.75 27.86
CA PRO A 387 0.95 11.52 27.34
C PRO A 387 0.35 11.72 25.95
N ILE A 388 0.55 10.75 25.05
CA ILE A 388 0.00 10.77 23.69
C ILE A 388 -1.51 10.95 23.67
N ILE A 389 -2.22 10.33 24.62
CA ILE A 389 -3.65 10.45 24.86
C ILE A 389 -3.88 10.36 26.37
N ASN A 390 -4.75 11.21 26.90
CA ASN A 390 -5.16 11.14 28.30
C ASN A 390 -6.28 10.10 28.46
N LEU A 391 -5.97 8.94 29.03
CA LEU A 391 -6.91 7.84 29.24
C LEU A 391 -7.11 7.57 30.75
N PRO A 392 -8.31 7.15 31.17
CA PRO A 392 -8.52 6.73 32.54
C PRO A 392 -7.66 5.48 32.88
N PRO A 393 -7.27 5.30 34.15
CA PRO A 393 -6.45 4.16 34.56
C PRO A 393 -7.19 2.83 34.35
N LYS A 394 -6.45 1.80 33.95
CA LYS A 394 -6.98 0.44 33.74
C LYS A 394 -7.04 -0.33 35.06
N THR A 395 -8.23 -0.77 35.47
CA THR A 395 -8.42 -1.64 36.64
C THR A 395 -8.57 -3.11 36.21
N ILE A 396 -7.72 -4.00 36.73
CA ILE A 396 -7.77 -5.45 36.43
C ILE A 396 -8.21 -6.19 37.71
N LYS A 397 -9.34 -6.90 37.66
CA LYS A 397 -9.83 -7.75 38.74
C LYS A 397 -9.68 -9.22 38.34
N LEU A 398 -8.82 -9.95 39.05
CA LEU A 398 -8.66 -11.40 38.85
C LEU A 398 -9.59 -12.14 39.80
N GLN A 399 -10.57 -12.87 39.24
CA GLN A 399 -11.44 -13.75 40.01
C GLN A 399 -11.01 -15.20 39.76
N LYS A 400 -10.53 -15.86 40.81
CA LYS A 400 -10.30 -17.31 40.79
C LYS A 400 -11.61 -18.01 41.09
N VAL A 401 -11.91 -19.06 40.33
CA VAL A 401 -13.09 -19.91 40.51
C VAL A 401 -12.62 -21.34 40.74
N ASP A 402 -13.25 -22.02 41.69
CA ASP A 402 -13.00 -23.43 41.95
C ASP A 402 -13.86 -24.28 41.01
N PHE A 403 -13.24 -25.28 40.39
CA PHE A 403 -13.98 -26.28 39.60
C PHE A 403 -14.92 -27.08 40.50
N THR A 404 -16.12 -27.38 40.00
CA THR A 404 -17.05 -28.29 40.67
C THR A 404 -16.49 -29.71 40.74
N LYS A 405 -17.17 -30.62 41.46
CA LYS A 405 -16.70 -32.01 41.57
C LYS A 405 -16.83 -32.76 40.24
N GLU A 406 -17.81 -32.41 39.41
CA GLU A 406 -18.06 -33.00 38.10
C GLU A 406 -17.08 -32.51 37.02
N GLU A 407 -16.47 -31.34 37.24
CA GLU A 407 -15.49 -30.71 36.33
C GLU A 407 -14.03 -31.13 36.61
N ARG A 408 -13.77 -31.78 37.75
CA ARG A 408 -12.46 -32.33 38.14
C ARG A 408 -12.31 -33.77 37.68
#